data_AF-A0A3B0PVN3-F1
#
_entry.id   AF-A0A3B0PVN3-F1
#
_cell.length_a   1.000
_cell.length_b   1.000
_cell.length_c   1.000
_cell.angle_alpha   90.00
_cell.angle_beta   90.00
_cell.angle_gamma   90.00
#
_symmetry.space_group_name_H-M   'P 1'
#
loop_
_entity.id
_entity.type
_entity.pdbx_description
1 polymer ?
#
loop_
_entity_poly.entity_id
_entity_poly.type
_entity_poly.pdbx_seq_one_letter_code
_entity_poly.pdbx_strand_id
1 'polypeptide(L)' 'MNSDQLWETTMNPETRTLIKATISDAILAEKRVSTLMGDNVKIRKEW' A
#
# COMPACT_ATOMS: atom_id res chain seq x y z
N MET A 1 9.48 -10.67 15.93
CA MET A 1 10.50 -10.47 14.88
C MET A 1 11.71 -9.86 15.55
N ASN A 2 12.86 -10.52 15.43
CA ASN A 2 14.12 -10.01 15.97
C ASN A 2 14.87 -9.24 14.88
N SER A 3 15.85 -8.42 15.26
CA SER A 3 16.66 -7.60 14.34
C SER A 3 17.21 -8.41 13.17
N ASP A 4 17.74 -9.59 13.47
CA ASP A 4 18.46 -10.42 12.51
C ASP A 4 17.48 -11.04 11.50
N GLN A 5 16.31 -11.47 11.99
CA GLN A 5 15.25 -12.00 11.14
C GLN A 5 14.69 -10.92 10.20
N LEU A 6 14.55 -9.68 10.67
CA LEU A 6 14.03 -8.56 9.89
C LEU A 6 15.04 -8.16 8.79
N TRP A 7 16.34 -8.18 9.12
CA TRP A 7 17.41 -7.97 8.14
C TRP A 7 17.37 -9.00 7.02
N GLU A 8 17.40 -10.29 7.35
CA GLU A 8 17.46 -11.38 6.38
C GLU A 8 16.23 -11.45 5.47
N THR A 9 15.03 -11.20 6.02
CA THR A 9 13.77 -11.40 5.29
C THR A 9 13.28 -10.17 4.57
N THR A 10 13.59 -8.96 5.05
CA THR A 10 12.93 -7.74 4.59
C THR A 10 13.90 -6.63 4.17
N MET A 11 15.07 -6.51 4.82
CA MET A 11 15.95 -5.34 4.60
C MET A 11 17.18 -5.61 3.74
N ASN A 12 17.67 -6.85 3.67
CA ASN A 12 18.85 -7.22 2.90
C ASN A 12 18.64 -6.93 1.40
N PRO A 13 19.41 -6.02 0.77
CA PRO A 13 19.26 -5.68 -0.65
C PRO A 13 19.38 -6.84 -1.63
N GLU A 14 20.10 -7.91 -1.26
CA GLU A 14 20.32 -9.08 -2.13
C GLU A 14 19.12 -10.03 -2.13
N THR A 15 18.37 -10.10 -1.03
CA THR A 15 17.24 -11.05 -0.86
C THR A 15 15.88 -10.37 -0.77
N ARG A 16 15.82 -9.06 -0.53
CA ARG A 16 14.55 -8.33 -0.36
C ARG A 16 13.82 -8.14 -1.68
N THR A 17 12.49 -8.21 -1.59
CA THR A 17 11.59 -7.88 -2.69
C THR A 17 10.87 -6.57 -2.37
N LEU A 18 11.15 -5.51 -3.15
CA LEU A 18 10.49 -4.21 -3.01
C LEU A 18 9.48 -3.99 -4.13
N ILE A 19 8.35 -3.38 -3.78
CA ILE A 19 7.33 -2.96 -4.75
C ILE A 19 7.44 -1.45 -4.92
N LYS A 20 7.75 -1.01 -6.14
CA LYS A 20 7.70 0.41 -6.49
C LYS A 20 6.27 0.78 -6.86
N ALA A 21 5.61 1.57 -6.01
CA ALA A 21 4.29 2.09 -6.32
C ALA A 21 4.39 3.18 -7.40
N THR A 22 3.58 3.05 -8.46
CA THR A 22 3.47 4.04 -9.54
C THR A 22 2.00 4.35 -9.79
N ILE A 23 1.67 5.60 -10.07
CA ILE A 23 0.31 6.03 -10.39
C ILE A 23 0.15 5.98 -11.92
N SER A 24 -0.69 5.06 -12.40
CA SER A 24 -1.01 4.94 -13.83
C SER A 24 -2.12 5.91 -14.26
N ASP A 25 -3.12 6.13 -13.40
CA ASP A 25 -4.22 7.05 -13.63
C ASP A 25 -4.50 7.84 -12.34
N ALA A 26 -4.24 9.15 -12.41
CA ALA A 26 -4.40 10.05 -11.27
C ALA A 26 -5.88 10.25 -10.88
N ILE A 27 -6.79 10.33 -11.85
CA ILE A 27 -8.21 10.57 -11.61
C ILE A 27 -8.84 9.35 -10.95
N LEU A 28 -8.51 8.15 -11.45
CA LEU A 28 -8.99 6.91 -10.85
C LEU A 28 -8.41 6.70 -9.44
N ALA A 29 -7.13 7.03 -9.25
CA ALA A 29 -6.49 6.95 -7.93
C ALA A 29 -7.17 7.90 -6.93
N GLU A 30 -7.41 9.15 -7.30
CA GLU A 30 -8.09 10.14 -6.46
C GLU A 30 -9.50 9.70 -6.08
N LYS A 31 -10.28 9.19 -7.04
CA LYS A 31 -11.62 8.63 -6.78
C LYS A 31 -11.56 7.48 -5.76
N ARG A 32 -10.60 6.57 -5.90
CA ARG A 32 -10.43 5.45 -4.97
C ARG A 32 -10.03 5.91 -3.58
N VAL A 33 -9.11 6.87 -3.47
CA VAL A 33 -8.69 7.46 -2.19
C VAL A 33 -9.87 8.15 -1.51
N SER A 34 -10.62 8.99 -2.24
CA SER A 34 -11.79 9.67 -1.68
C SER A 34 -12.88 8.70 -1.23
N THR A 35 -13.10 7.60 -1.94
CA THR A 35 -14.10 6.59 -1.56
C THR A 35 -13.67 5.77 -0.34
N LEU A 36 -12.40 5.33 -0.30
CA LEU A 36 -11.90 4.43 0.75
C LEU A 36 -11.42 5.16 2.01
N MET A 37 -10.99 6.41 1.88
CA MET A 37 -10.48 7.21 3.00
C MET A 37 -11.40 8.38 3.36
N GLY A 38 -12.54 8.54 2.67
CA GLY A 38 -13.52 9.59 2.97
C GLY A 38 -14.39 9.28 4.19
N ASP A 39 -15.17 10.27 4.61
CA ASP A 39 -15.96 10.20 5.85
C ASP A 39 -17.23 9.33 5.73
N ASN A 40 -17.69 9.06 4.50
CA ASN A 40 -18.91 8.30 4.26
C ASN A 40 -18.69 6.78 4.42
N VAL A 41 -19.01 6.29 5.61
CA VAL A 41 -18.88 4.86 5.99
C VAL A 41 -19.68 3.93 5.07
N LYS A 42 -20.86 4.35 4.60
CA LYS A 42 -21.73 3.49 3.79
C LYS A 42 -21.10 3.20 2.43
N ILE A 43 -20.59 4.25 1.77
CA ILE A 43 -19.92 4.13 0.46
C ILE A 43 -18.67 3.26 0.60
N ARG A 44 -17.87 3.43 1.67
CA ARG A 44 -16.69 2.60 1.90
C ARG A 44 -17.01 1.12 2.14
N LYS A 45 -18.15 0.80 2.76
CA LYS A 45 -18.57 -0.58 3.04
C LYS A 45 -19.11 -1.30 1.81
N GLU A 46 -19.72 -0.58 0.87
CA GLU A 46 -20.31 -1.13 -0.35
C GLU A 46 -19.31 -1.27 -1.51
N TRP A 47 -18.12 -0.68 -1.39
CA TRP A 47 -17.03 -0.76 -2.36
C TRP A 47 -16.34 -2.13 -2.36
#